data_AF-A0A965VHR6-F1
#
_entry.id   AF-A0A965VHR6-F1
#
_cell.length_a   1.000
_cell.length_b   1.000
_cell.length_c   1.000
_cell.angle_alpha   90.00
_cell.angle_beta   90.00
_cell.angle_gamma   90.00
#
_symmetry.space_group_name_H-M   'P 1'
#
loop_
_entity.id
_entity.type
_entity.pdbx_description
1 polymer ?
#
loop_
_entity_poly.entity_id
_entity_poly.type
_entity_poly.pdbx_seq_one_letter_code
_entity_poly.pdbx_strand_id
1 'polypeptide(L)'
;WTDLEKDTALITDGIHAGKKTCKTLGYMALSDAADDHYQCAKIFAAAQFPSRYPPVWKGEKYTHERIRIAYISPDLREHPVGHLMAGVIENHDRSRYEIICVSIGVDDNSSLRARFIAASDHFIVGKDMPTPQIAKLLRDMEVDIAVDLAGYTTDSRTDIFLHRPAPVQVNYLGYPGTMALECYDYIIADRTVLPPEQAIHYSEKPAYLDYCYLPIASGVDVATPLPRSEYGLPERGFVFCAFSHDYKVHPKVFDIWMRLLHAHPGSVFWLMSRNDVTRQNLRDQAQARGIDPQRLVFASRVPRIEDHLARYRVADLFLDTWPYNAHTTAADALLSGLPVVTYKGQSFPSRVAASLLESLDLPELATDSFETYFEKANALAREPARLQALRDRLT
;
A
#
# COMPACT_ATOMS: atom_id res chain seq x y z
N TRP A 1 -4.50 -21.72 -7.33
CA TRP A 1 -3.36 -21.46 -8.22
C TRP A 1 -3.30 -22.35 -9.46
N THR A 2 -4.10 -23.43 -9.56
CA THR A 2 -4.07 -24.39 -10.67
C THR A 2 -4.16 -23.74 -12.07
N ASP A 3 -5.05 -22.77 -12.25
CA ASP A 3 -5.27 -22.09 -13.53
C ASP A 3 -4.66 -20.68 -13.58
N LEU A 4 -3.82 -20.30 -12.60
CA LEU A 4 -3.37 -18.91 -12.44
C LEU A 4 -2.68 -18.36 -13.69
N GLU A 5 -1.74 -19.11 -14.28
CA GLU A 5 -0.99 -18.66 -15.46
C GLU A 5 -1.91 -18.47 -16.67
N LYS A 6 -2.83 -19.43 -16.88
CA LYS A 6 -3.82 -19.39 -17.95
C LYS A 6 -4.78 -18.20 -17.80
N ASP A 7 -5.32 -17.99 -16.60
CA ASP A 7 -6.24 -16.90 -16.32
C ASP A 7 -5.53 -15.54 -16.42
N THR A 8 -4.28 -15.45 -15.95
CA THR A 8 -3.45 -14.24 -16.07
C THR A 8 -3.17 -13.91 -17.54
N ALA A 9 -2.83 -14.91 -18.36
CA ALA A 9 -2.64 -14.74 -19.79
C ALA A 9 -3.94 -14.26 -20.47
N LEU A 10 -5.08 -14.91 -20.18
CA LEU A 10 -6.38 -14.51 -20.73
C LEU A 10 -6.76 -13.06 -20.38
N ILE A 11 -6.52 -12.65 -19.13
CA ILE A 11 -6.77 -11.29 -18.67
C ILE A 11 -5.86 -10.29 -19.41
N THR A 12 -4.57 -10.62 -19.53
CA THR A 12 -3.54 -9.77 -20.17
C THR A 12 -3.78 -9.64 -21.67
N ASP A 13 -4.04 -10.74 -22.38
CA ASP A 13 -4.39 -10.74 -23.80
C ASP A 13 -5.64 -9.89 -24.07
N GLY A 14 -6.62 -9.94 -23.17
CA GLY A 14 -7.80 -9.09 -23.26
C GLY A 14 -7.48 -7.60 -23.05
N ILE A 15 -6.57 -7.26 -22.14
CA ILE A 15 -6.08 -5.88 -21.95
C ILE A 15 -5.37 -5.40 -23.22
N HIS A 16 -4.47 -6.21 -23.79
CA HIS A 16 -3.79 -5.89 -25.05
C HIS A 16 -4.76 -5.74 -26.23
N ALA A 17 -5.87 -6.48 -26.21
CA ALA A 17 -6.97 -6.35 -27.17
C ALA A 17 -7.96 -5.20 -26.85
N GLY A 18 -7.70 -4.36 -25.84
CA GLY A 18 -8.54 -3.21 -25.47
C GLY A 18 -9.83 -3.57 -24.75
N LYS A 19 -9.94 -4.76 -24.15
CA LYS A 19 -11.14 -5.27 -23.48
C LYS A 19 -11.07 -5.08 -21.98
N LYS A 20 -12.20 -4.71 -21.36
CA LYS A 20 -12.34 -4.69 -19.90
C LYS A 20 -12.45 -6.11 -19.35
N THR A 21 -11.31 -6.70 -18.97
CA THR A 21 -11.24 -8.07 -18.42
C THR A 21 -11.27 -8.12 -16.90
N CYS A 22 -10.78 -7.08 -16.23
CA CYS A 22 -10.66 -7.06 -14.77
C CYS A 22 -10.74 -5.63 -14.21
N LYS A 23 -10.70 -5.51 -12.88
CA LYS A 23 -10.45 -4.25 -12.19
C LYS A 23 -8.94 -4.03 -12.09
N THR A 24 -8.52 -2.77 -12.15
CA THR A 24 -7.11 -2.38 -12.18
C THR A 24 -6.32 -2.86 -10.95
N LEU A 25 -6.84 -2.65 -9.74
CA LEU A 25 -6.20 -3.07 -8.49
C LEU A 25 -6.00 -4.61 -8.42
N GLY A 26 -6.96 -5.37 -8.95
CA GLY A 26 -6.84 -6.83 -9.01
C GLY A 26 -5.74 -7.28 -9.95
N TYR A 27 -5.56 -6.58 -11.07
CA TYR A 27 -4.52 -6.89 -12.05
C TYR A 27 -3.09 -6.65 -11.53
N MET A 28 -2.91 -5.67 -10.64
CA MET A 28 -1.63 -5.40 -9.96
C MET A 28 -1.14 -6.58 -9.11
N ALA A 29 -2.02 -7.49 -8.68
CA ALA A 29 -1.63 -8.72 -7.99
C ALA A 29 -1.24 -9.87 -8.94
N LEU A 30 -1.42 -9.69 -10.25
CA LEU A 30 -1.18 -10.71 -11.28
C LEU A 30 -0.02 -10.35 -12.22
N SER A 31 0.22 -9.06 -12.46
CA SER A 31 1.25 -8.57 -13.38
C SER A 31 2.18 -7.57 -12.70
N ASP A 32 3.45 -7.60 -13.08
CA ASP A 32 4.49 -6.64 -12.68
C ASP A 32 4.87 -5.67 -13.81
N ALA A 33 4.08 -5.62 -14.88
CA ALA A 33 4.38 -4.81 -16.06
C ALA A 33 3.66 -3.45 -15.98
N ALA A 34 4.44 -2.36 -15.89
CA ALA A 34 3.90 -1.01 -15.75
C ALA A 34 3.08 -0.56 -16.98
N ASP A 35 3.46 -0.99 -18.18
CA ASP A 35 2.71 -0.74 -19.41
C ASP A 35 1.34 -1.42 -19.40
N ASP A 36 1.27 -2.69 -18.97
CA ASP A 36 0.00 -3.41 -18.83
C ASP A 36 -0.90 -2.76 -17.77
N HIS A 37 -0.32 -2.30 -16.66
CA HIS A 37 -1.06 -1.55 -15.63
C HIS A 37 -1.67 -0.27 -16.22
N TYR A 38 -0.92 0.45 -17.05
CA TYR A 38 -1.40 1.66 -17.73
C TYR A 38 -2.53 1.36 -18.72
N GLN A 39 -2.39 0.32 -19.56
CA GLN A 39 -3.46 -0.06 -20.49
C GLN A 39 -4.72 -0.51 -19.75
N CYS A 40 -4.56 -1.31 -18.68
CA CYS A 40 -5.66 -1.73 -17.83
C CYS A 40 -6.38 -0.52 -17.22
N ALA A 41 -5.63 0.45 -16.70
CA ALA A 41 -6.19 1.68 -16.14
C ALA A 41 -6.95 2.49 -17.18
N LYS A 42 -6.41 2.67 -18.40
CA LYS A 42 -7.10 3.38 -19.50
C LYS A 42 -8.43 2.72 -19.86
N ILE A 43 -8.44 1.40 -20.02
CA ILE A 43 -9.64 0.62 -20.36
C ILE A 43 -10.68 0.73 -19.24
N PHE A 44 -10.23 0.61 -17.99
CA PHE A 44 -11.09 0.73 -16.82
C PHE A 44 -11.70 2.13 -16.71
N ALA A 45 -10.88 3.18 -16.85
CA ALA A 45 -11.29 4.58 -16.82
C ALA A 45 -12.35 4.88 -17.88
N ALA A 46 -12.10 4.49 -19.14
CA ALA A 46 -13.02 4.70 -20.25
C ALA A 46 -14.38 4.00 -20.04
N ALA A 47 -14.37 2.80 -19.44
CA ALA A 47 -15.59 2.06 -19.16
C ALA A 47 -16.35 2.57 -17.92
N GLN A 48 -15.64 3.10 -16.92
CA GLN A 48 -16.23 3.54 -15.66
C GLN A 48 -16.74 4.98 -15.72
N PHE A 49 -16.10 5.83 -16.53
CA PHE A 49 -16.42 7.26 -16.64
C PHE A 49 -16.70 7.65 -18.11
N PRO A 50 -17.73 7.08 -18.76
CA PRO A 50 -18.02 7.33 -20.18
C PRO A 50 -18.64 8.72 -20.45
N SER A 51 -19.05 9.42 -19.39
CA SER A 51 -19.81 10.67 -19.48
C SER A 51 -18.90 11.90 -19.43
N ARG A 52 -19.41 13.03 -19.94
CA ARG A 52 -18.75 14.33 -19.79
C ARG A 52 -19.10 14.94 -18.44
N TYR A 53 -18.08 15.38 -17.71
CA TYR A 53 -18.21 16.07 -16.43
C TYR A 53 -17.91 17.56 -16.65
N PRO A 54 -18.89 18.46 -16.53
CA PRO A 54 -18.64 19.88 -16.67
C PRO A 54 -17.67 20.35 -15.57
N PRO A 55 -16.57 21.03 -15.94
CA PRO A 55 -15.63 21.55 -14.95
C PRO A 55 -16.28 22.69 -14.15
N VAL A 56 -16.14 22.65 -12.83
CA VAL A 56 -16.65 23.70 -11.93
C VAL A 56 -15.63 24.83 -11.77
N TRP A 57 -14.33 24.54 -11.81
CA TRP A 57 -13.28 25.53 -12.00
C TRP A 57 -13.13 25.88 -13.48
N LYS A 58 -13.05 27.18 -13.79
CA LYS A 58 -13.05 27.72 -15.16
C LYS A 58 -11.77 28.49 -15.50
N GLY A 59 -10.71 28.33 -14.71
CA GLY A 59 -9.45 29.05 -14.92
C GLY A 59 -9.25 30.24 -13.98
N GLU A 60 -10.07 30.37 -12.94
CA GLU A 60 -9.89 31.39 -11.91
C GLU A 60 -8.52 31.25 -11.25
N LYS A 61 -7.88 32.39 -10.99
CA LYS A 61 -6.67 32.46 -10.17
C LYS A 61 -7.07 32.95 -8.79
N TYR A 62 -6.77 32.14 -7.79
CA TYR A 62 -7.02 32.49 -6.41
C TYR A 62 -5.83 33.25 -5.83
N THR A 63 -6.09 34.10 -4.84
CA THR A 63 -5.05 34.84 -4.12
C THR A 63 -5.43 34.93 -2.66
N HIS A 64 -4.64 34.26 -1.84
CA HIS A 64 -4.89 34.01 -0.43
C HIS A 64 -3.54 33.96 0.29
N GLU A 65 -3.56 34.20 1.60
CA GLU A 65 -2.34 34.20 2.43
C GLU A 65 -1.76 32.78 2.60
N ARG A 66 -2.63 31.76 2.62
CA ARG A 66 -2.27 30.35 2.77
C ARG A 66 -2.77 29.55 1.57
N ILE A 67 -1.98 28.57 1.12
CA ILE A 67 -2.37 27.64 0.07
C ILE A 67 -3.40 26.66 0.64
N ARG A 68 -4.55 26.51 -0.02
CA ARG A 68 -5.63 25.61 0.41
C ARG A 68 -5.45 24.23 -0.20
N ILE A 69 -5.25 23.22 0.64
CA ILE A 69 -5.09 21.81 0.22
C ILE A 69 -6.27 21.00 0.73
N ALA A 70 -7.01 20.36 -0.16
CA ALA A 70 -8.05 19.42 0.17
C ALA A 70 -7.56 17.98 0.03
N TYR A 71 -7.70 17.18 1.08
CA TYR A 71 -7.49 15.74 1.07
C TYR A 71 -8.85 15.03 1.07
N ILE A 72 -9.16 14.30 -0.01
CA ILE A 72 -10.45 13.63 -0.20
C ILE A 72 -10.23 12.11 -0.06
N SER A 73 -10.95 11.46 0.86
CA SER A 73 -10.79 10.01 1.07
C SER A 73 -12.02 9.36 1.71
N PRO A 74 -12.36 8.11 1.36
CA PRO A 74 -13.30 7.29 2.14
C PRO A 74 -12.67 6.75 3.44
N ASP A 75 -11.36 6.97 3.62
CA ASP A 75 -10.55 6.24 4.58
C ASP A 75 -9.89 7.12 5.65
N LEU A 76 -10.45 8.31 5.91
CA LEU A 76 -10.11 9.13 7.09
C LEU A 76 -10.73 8.52 8.37
N ARG A 77 -10.34 7.29 8.68
CA ARG A 77 -10.90 6.38 9.70
C ARG A 77 -9.93 5.22 9.96
N GLU A 78 -10.31 4.18 10.72
CA GLU A 78 -9.52 2.95 10.93
C GLU A 78 -9.29 2.18 9.62
N HIS A 79 -8.28 2.63 8.89
CA HIS A 79 -7.88 2.16 7.58
C HIS A 79 -6.40 2.47 7.34
N PRO A 80 -5.66 1.68 6.54
CA PRO A 80 -4.26 1.97 6.22
C PRO A 80 -3.99 3.42 5.79
N VAL A 81 -4.81 3.99 4.88
CA VAL A 81 -4.66 5.40 4.46
C VAL A 81 -4.81 6.35 5.64
N GLY A 82 -5.80 6.13 6.51
CA GLY A 82 -6.00 6.94 7.70
C GLY A 82 -4.78 6.90 8.64
N HIS A 83 -4.25 5.71 8.91
CA HIS A 83 -3.05 5.55 9.73
C HIS A 83 -1.86 6.29 9.11
N LEU A 84 -1.58 6.10 7.82
CA LEU A 84 -0.44 6.72 7.14
C LEU A 84 -0.56 8.26 7.07
N MET A 85 -1.77 8.80 6.87
CA MET A 85 -1.98 10.23 6.63
C MET A 85 -2.20 11.07 7.89
N ALA A 86 -2.57 10.49 9.03
CA ALA A 86 -2.89 11.26 10.23
C ALA A 86 -1.74 12.20 10.63
N GLY A 87 -0.51 11.67 10.66
CA GLY A 87 0.68 12.47 10.97
C GLY A 87 0.96 13.57 9.93
N VAL A 88 0.68 13.33 8.64
CA VAL A 88 0.86 14.34 7.58
C VAL A 88 -0.10 15.51 7.81
N ILE A 89 -1.36 15.22 8.13
CA ILE A 89 -2.35 16.27 8.42
C ILE A 89 -1.93 17.04 9.68
N GLU A 90 -1.55 16.36 10.76
CA GLU A 90 -1.14 17.00 12.02
C GLU A 90 0.08 17.93 11.88
N ASN A 91 1.04 17.58 11.03
CA ASN A 91 2.33 18.29 10.94
C ASN A 91 2.41 19.33 9.79
N HIS A 92 1.31 19.58 9.07
CA HIS A 92 1.29 20.65 8.07
C HIS A 92 1.59 22.03 8.69
N ASP A 93 2.46 22.80 8.05
CA ASP A 93 2.79 24.18 8.46
C ASP A 93 1.60 25.12 8.23
N ARG A 94 0.86 25.41 9.30
CA ARG A 94 -0.37 26.20 9.26
C ARG A 94 -0.16 27.69 9.04
N SER A 95 1.08 28.16 9.06
CA SER A 95 1.40 29.53 8.63
C SER A 95 1.38 29.66 7.10
N ARG A 96 1.52 28.55 6.36
CA ARG A 96 1.59 28.52 4.90
C ARG A 96 0.43 27.78 4.23
N TYR A 97 -0.19 26.85 4.94
CA TYR A 97 -1.21 25.97 4.39
C TYR A 97 -2.50 26.00 5.23
N GLU A 98 -3.63 25.97 4.54
CA GLU A 98 -4.96 25.73 5.11
C GLU A 98 -5.42 24.34 4.66
N ILE A 99 -5.68 23.45 5.62
CA ILE A 99 -5.91 22.03 5.35
C ILE A 99 -7.38 21.68 5.49
N ILE A 100 -7.93 21.16 4.41
CA ILE A 100 -9.32 20.72 4.31
C ILE A 100 -9.32 19.20 4.17
N CYS A 101 -10.05 18.51 5.04
CA CYS A 101 -10.28 17.08 4.96
C CYS A 101 -11.71 16.81 4.53
N VAL A 102 -11.92 16.08 3.43
CA VAL A 102 -13.24 15.65 2.98
C VAL A 102 -13.37 14.14 3.16
N SER A 103 -14.11 13.75 4.20
CA SER A 103 -14.42 12.35 4.48
C SER A 103 -15.64 11.92 3.67
N ILE A 104 -15.44 11.05 2.69
CA ILE A 104 -16.52 10.49 1.83
C ILE A 104 -16.93 9.07 2.23
N GLY A 105 -16.33 8.54 3.31
CA GLY A 105 -16.58 7.20 3.83
C GLY A 105 -17.45 7.19 5.08
N VAL A 106 -17.63 6.00 5.65
CA VAL A 106 -18.40 5.82 6.90
C VAL A 106 -17.73 6.52 8.08
N ASP A 107 -18.55 7.01 9.00
CA ASP A 107 -18.10 7.36 10.34
C ASP A 107 -17.97 6.10 11.19
N ASP A 108 -16.76 5.75 11.59
CA ASP A 108 -16.48 4.61 12.46
C ASP A 108 -16.30 5.01 13.93
N ASN A 109 -16.43 6.31 14.25
CA ASN A 109 -16.21 6.90 15.57
C ASN A 109 -14.84 6.57 16.19
N SER A 110 -13.84 6.30 15.34
CA SER A 110 -12.49 5.95 15.81
C SER A 110 -11.73 7.13 16.39
N SER A 111 -10.79 6.84 17.29
CA SER A 111 -9.81 7.83 17.77
C SER A 111 -8.97 8.38 16.62
N LEU A 112 -8.65 7.55 15.62
CA LEU A 112 -7.95 7.97 14.42
C LEU A 112 -8.73 9.02 13.62
N ARG A 113 -10.04 8.83 13.41
CA ARG A 113 -10.89 9.85 12.76
C ARG A 113 -10.93 11.15 13.56
N ALA A 114 -11.00 11.06 14.88
CA ALA A 114 -10.97 12.25 15.75
C ALA A 114 -9.68 13.08 15.58
N ARG A 115 -8.53 12.43 15.31
CA ARG A 115 -7.27 13.13 14.98
C ARG A 115 -7.41 13.99 13.73
N PHE A 116 -8.00 13.47 12.66
CA PHE A 116 -8.23 14.25 11.44
C PHE A 116 -9.15 15.45 11.68
N ILE A 117 -10.24 15.26 12.43
CA ILE A 117 -11.18 16.33 12.78
C ILE A 117 -10.44 17.43 13.57
N ALA A 118 -9.63 17.06 14.56
CA ALA A 118 -8.91 18.00 15.39
C ALA A 118 -7.78 18.72 14.63
N ALA A 119 -7.14 18.05 13.68
CA ALA A 119 -5.99 18.58 12.96
C ALA A 119 -6.37 19.43 11.73
N SER A 120 -7.48 19.18 11.04
CA SER A 120 -7.84 19.96 9.85
C SER A 120 -8.35 21.36 10.20
N ASP A 121 -8.10 22.37 9.35
CA ASP A 121 -8.79 23.67 9.45
C ASP A 121 -10.30 23.49 9.16
N HIS A 122 -10.64 22.58 8.23
CA HIS A 122 -12.01 22.19 7.91
C HIS A 122 -12.15 20.68 7.76
N PHE A 123 -13.08 20.07 8.51
CA PHE A 123 -13.47 18.67 8.33
C PHE A 123 -14.88 18.57 7.74
N ILE A 124 -14.98 18.09 6.50
CA ILE A 124 -16.24 18.01 5.75
C ILE A 124 -16.68 16.55 5.66
N VAL A 125 -17.91 16.29 6.10
CA VAL A 125 -18.56 14.98 5.94
C VAL A 125 -19.31 14.96 4.61
N GLY A 126 -18.69 14.34 3.60
CA GLY A 126 -19.19 14.28 2.22
C GLY A 126 -19.90 12.97 1.84
N LYS A 127 -19.99 11.98 2.74
CA LYS A 127 -20.53 10.63 2.44
C LYS A 127 -21.86 10.68 1.68
N ASP A 128 -22.83 11.42 2.19
CA ASP A 128 -24.19 11.48 1.66
C ASP A 128 -24.40 12.65 0.67
N MET A 129 -23.37 13.45 0.43
CA MET A 129 -23.43 14.53 -0.55
C MET A 129 -23.28 13.98 -1.97
N PRO A 130 -24.14 14.37 -2.94
CA PRO A 130 -23.91 14.08 -4.35
C PRO A 130 -22.58 14.65 -4.86
N THR A 131 -21.94 13.93 -5.80
CA THR A 131 -20.58 14.27 -6.28
C THR A 131 -20.48 15.70 -6.80
N PRO A 132 -21.41 16.21 -7.63
CA PRO A 132 -21.32 17.59 -8.12
C PRO A 132 -21.39 18.64 -6.99
N GLN A 133 -22.04 18.32 -5.87
CA GLN A 133 -22.12 19.23 -4.72
C GLN A 133 -20.79 19.29 -3.98
N ILE A 134 -20.09 18.17 -3.81
CA ILE A 134 -18.74 18.16 -3.23
C ILE A 134 -17.77 18.94 -4.13
N ALA A 135 -17.80 18.70 -5.44
CA ALA A 135 -16.96 19.42 -6.38
C ALA A 135 -17.23 20.94 -6.33
N LYS A 136 -18.50 21.35 -6.34
CA LYS A 136 -18.88 22.76 -6.19
C LYS A 136 -18.41 23.35 -4.87
N LEU A 137 -18.55 22.62 -3.76
CA LEU A 137 -18.10 23.06 -2.44
C LEU A 137 -16.59 23.35 -2.43
N LEU A 138 -15.78 22.41 -2.94
CA LEU A 138 -14.33 22.59 -3.05
C LEU A 138 -13.96 23.82 -3.90
N ARG A 139 -14.68 24.04 -5.00
CA ARG A 139 -14.50 25.25 -5.83
C ARG A 139 -14.87 26.52 -5.08
N ASP A 140 -15.99 26.52 -4.34
CA ASP A 140 -16.46 27.70 -3.62
C ASP A 140 -15.55 28.05 -2.44
N MET A 141 -14.86 27.04 -1.89
CA MET A 141 -13.78 27.21 -0.92
C MET A 141 -12.45 27.64 -1.57
N GLU A 142 -12.41 27.80 -2.89
CA GLU A 142 -11.21 28.19 -3.65
C GLU A 142 -10.00 27.28 -3.34
N VAL A 143 -10.24 25.97 -3.30
CA VAL A 143 -9.19 24.96 -3.09
C VAL A 143 -8.16 25.04 -4.23
N ASP A 144 -6.88 25.16 -3.87
CA ASP A 144 -5.77 25.23 -4.82
C ASP A 144 -5.33 23.85 -5.30
N ILE A 145 -5.25 22.91 -4.36
CA ILE A 145 -4.76 21.56 -4.59
C ILE A 145 -5.77 20.55 -4.03
N ALA A 146 -6.37 19.74 -4.89
CA ALA A 146 -7.22 18.62 -4.47
C ALA A 146 -6.44 17.30 -4.60
N VAL A 147 -6.29 16.59 -3.49
CA VAL A 147 -5.55 15.32 -3.38
C VAL A 147 -6.55 14.17 -3.22
N ASP A 148 -6.55 13.25 -4.18
CA ASP A 148 -7.26 11.98 -4.11
C ASP A 148 -6.41 10.97 -3.35
N LEU A 149 -6.90 10.57 -2.17
CA LEU A 149 -6.27 9.56 -1.32
C LEU A 149 -6.88 8.18 -1.48
N ALA A 150 -7.74 7.97 -2.48
CA ALA A 150 -8.45 6.72 -2.72
C ALA A 150 -8.05 6.07 -4.05
N GLY A 151 -8.11 6.84 -5.14
CA GLY A 151 -7.95 6.31 -6.51
C GLY A 151 -8.90 5.15 -6.81
N TYR A 152 -8.47 4.12 -7.54
CA TYR A 152 -9.33 2.96 -7.90
C TYR A 152 -9.50 1.91 -6.80
N THR A 153 -9.81 2.35 -5.60
CA THR A 153 -10.12 1.51 -4.43
C THR A 153 -11.61 1.55 -4.08
N THR A 154 -12.01 0.77 -3.07
CA THR A 154 -13.41 0.68 -2.60
C THR A 154 -13.90 2.03 -2.08
N ASP A 155 -15.18 2.35 -2.33
CA ASP A 155 -15.85 3.59 -1.91
C ASP A 155 -15.22 4.89 -2.45
N SER A 156 -14.31 4.79 -3.42
CA SER A 156 -13.74 5.93 -4.13
C SER A 156 -14.80 6.71 -4.89
N ARG A 157 -14.59 8.02 -4.99
CA ARG A 157 -15.45 8.96 -5.72
C ARG A 157 -14.63 9.82 -6.66
N THR A 158 -13.90 9.16 -7.55
CA THR A 158 -13.06 9.77 -8.60
C THR A 158 -13.83 10.76 -9.49
N ASP A 159 -15.14 10.60 -9.60
CA ASP A 159 -16.04 11.52 -10.31
C ASP A 159 -16.04 12.94 -9.72
N ILE A 160 -15.63 13.13 -8.45
CA ILE A 160 -15.41 14.47 -7.86
C ILE A 160 -14.32 15.22 -8.64
N PHE A 161 -13.21 14.54 -8.96
CA PHE A 161 -12.06 15.12 -9.65
C PHE A 161 -12.33 15.34 -11.14
N LEU A 162 -13.22 14.54 -11.74
CA LEU A 162 -13.66 14.73 -13.12
C LEU A 162 -14.42 16.05 -13.32
N HIS A 163 -15.06 16.58 -12.28
CA HIS A 163 -15.63 17.93 -12.27
C HIS A 163 -14.58 19.04 -12.14
N ARG A 164 -13.29 18.71 -12.05
CA ARG A 164 -12.18 19.66 -11.87
C ARG A 164 -12.49 20.74 -10.80
N PRO A 165 -12.72 20.37 -9.53
CA PRO A 165 -12.94 21.31 -8.43
C PRO A 165 -11.79 22.28 -8.15
N ALA A 166 -10.56 21.89 -8.46
CA ALA A 166 -9.36 22.66 -8.15
C ALA A 166 -8.46 22.86 -9.39
N PRO A 167 -7.63 23.91 -9.42
CA PRO A 167 -6.64 24.14 -10.48
C PRO A 167 -5.65 22.98 -10.62
N VAL A 168 -5.20 22.44 -9.48
CA VAL A 168 -4.27 21.31 -9.39
C VAL A 168 -4.95 20.12 -8.73
N GLN A 169 -4.88 18.96 -9.38
CA GLN A 169 -5.42 17.71 -8.86
C GLN A 169 -4.35 16.62 -8.82
N VAL A 170 -4.29 15.90 -7.71
CA VAL A 170 -3.19 15.00 -7.40
C VAL A 170 -3.72 13.62 -7.01
N ASN A 171 -3.20 12.58 -7.64
CA ASN A 171 -3.35 11.20 -7.18
C ASN A 171 -2.25 10.90 -6.14
N TYR A 172 -2.62 10.41 -4.96
CA TYR A 172 -1.65 10.07 -3.94
C TYR A 172 -2.09 8.91 -3.04
N LEU A 173 -1.14 8.03 -2.75
CA LEU A 173 -1.17 7.06 -1.64
C LEU A 173 -2.14 5.88 -1.76
N GLY A 174 -3.45 6.12 -1.81
CA GLY A 174 -4.46 5.06 -1.67
C GLY A 174 -4.44 4.03 -2.80
N TYR A 175 -4.12 4.48 -4.01
CA TYR A 175 -4.01 3.65 -5.20
C TYR A 175 -2.57 3.69 -5.76
N PRO A 176 -1.85 2.55 -5.79
CA PRO A 176 -0.43 2.53 -6.17
C PRO A 176 -0.26 2.41 -7.68
N GLY A 177 -0.82 3.36 -8.44
CA GLY A 177 -0.70 3.38 -9.89
C GLY A 177 -1.40 4.56 -10.55
N THR A 178 -1.26 4.63 -11.87
CA THR A 178 -1.88 5.64 -12.75
C THR A 178 -3.40 5.57 -12.74
N MET A 179 -4.04 6.73 -12.62
CA MET A 179 -5.49 6.86 -12.81
C MET A 179 -5.87 6.85 -14.28
N ALA A 180 -4.92 7.03 -15.22
CA ALA A 180 -5.19 7.08 -16.65
C ALA A 180 -6.35 8.04 -17.05
N LEU A 181 -6.47 9.15 -16.32
CA LEU A 181 -7.52 10.15 -16.45
C LEU A 181 -6.89 11.52 -16.58
N GLU A 182 -7.29 12.29 -17.60
CA GLU A 182 -6.76 13.63 -17.88
C GLU A 182 -7.03 14.65 -16.76
N CYS A 183 -7.94 14.35 -15.83
CA CYS A 183 -8.25 15.27 -14.74
C CYS A 183 -7.14 15.33 -13.67
N TYR A 184 -6.27 14.33 -13.54
CA TYR A 184 -5.18 14.36 -12.57
C TYR A 184 -3.93 14.97 -13.20
N ASP A 185 -3.43 16.05 -12.61
CA ASP A 185 -2.24 16.74 -13.10
C ASP A 185 -0.95 16.05 -12.62
N TYR A 186 -0.96 15.54 -11.38
CA TYR A 186 0.21 14.92 -10.74
C TYR A 186 -0.08 13.61 -10.01
N ILE A 187 0.95 12.77 -9.90
CA ILE A 187 1.02 11.66 -8.96
C ILE A 187 2.20 11.91 -8.02
N ILE A 188 1.97 11.86 -6.71
CA ILE A 188 3.08 11.95 -5.73
C ILE A 188 3.75 10.59 -5.63
N ALA A 189 5.06 10.58 -5.84
CA ALA A 189 5.88 9.38 -5.83
C ALA A 189 7.31 9.70 -5.36
N ASP A 190 8.17 8.70 -5.33
CA ASP A 190 9.62 8.85 -5.21
C ASP A 190 10.31 8.14 -6.39
N ARG A 191 11.62 8.36 -6.52
CA ARG A 191 12.40 7.83 -7.66
C ARG A 191 12.62 6.32 -7.59
N THR A 192 12.42 5.70 -6.43
CA THR A 192 12.53 4.25 -6.26
C THR A 192 11.24 3.57 -6.69
N VAL A 193 10.07 4.06 -6.24
CA VAL A 193 8.77 3.47 -6.56
C VAL A 193 8.32 3.79 -7.99
N LEU A 194 8.64 4.98 -8.50
CA LEU A 194 8.35 5.41 -9.86
C LEU A 194 9.61 5.99 -10.53
N PRO A 195 10.52 5.15 -11.04
CA PRO A 195 11.69 5.61 -11.76
C PRO A 195 11.31 6.52 -12.96
N PRO A 196 12.09 7.57 -13.27
CA PRO A 196 11.77 8.50 -14.36
C PRO A 196 11.52 7.83 -15.71
N GLU A 197 12.22 6.74 -16.02
CA GLU A 197 12.04 5.95 -17.23
C GLU A 197 10.67 5.27 -17.32
N GLN A 198 10.02 5.01 -16.18
CA GLN A 198 8.68 4.42 -16.13
C GLN A 198 7.55 5.45 -16.18
N ALA A 199 7.87 6.75 -16.08
CA ALA A 199 6.88 7.83 -16.13
C ALA A 199 6.07 7.83 -17.44
N ILE A 200 6.57 7.21 -18.51
CA ILE A 200 5.86 7.00 -19.78
C ILE A 200 4.58 6.15 -19.64
N HIS A 201 4.45 5.40 -18.55
CA HIS A 201 3.28 4.56 -18.24
C HIS A 201 2.29 5.26 -17.29
N TYR A 202 2.40 6.57 -17.11
CA TYR A 202 1.53 7.38 -16.25
C TYR A 202 0.93 8.52 -17.05
N SER A 203 -0.35 8.80 -16.82
CA SER A 203 -0.99 9.99 -17.41
C SER A 203 -0.62 11.25 -16.63
N GLU A 204 -0.46 11.08 -15.32
CA GLU A 204 -0.09 12.11 -14.37
C GLU A 204 1.41 12.40 -14.43
N LYS A 205 1.80 13.64 -14.17
CA LYS A 205 3.21 13.99 -14.02
C LYS A 205 3.72 13.55 -12.64
N PRO A 206 4.86 12.85 -12.53
CA PRO A 206 5.42 12.52 -11.23
C PRO A 206 5.85 13.78 -10.47
N ALA A 207 5.34 13.95 -9.25
CA ALA A 207 5.84 14.91 -8.27
C ALA A 207 6.71 14.13 -7.27
N TYR A 208 8.03 14.19 -7.47
CA TYR A 208 8.99 13.39 -6.70
C TYR A 208 9.28 13.98 -5.32
N LEU A 209 9.10 13.17 -4.29
CA LEU A 209 9.65 13.39 -2.96
C LEU A 209 11.12 12.94 -2.91
N ASP A 210 11.87 13.52 -1.98
CA ASP A 210 13.29 13.19 -1.77
C ASP A 210 13.49 11.83 -1.08
N TYR A 211 12.48 11.40 -0.31
CA TYR A 211 12.43 10.12 0.40
C TYR A 211 11.19 9.34 -0.03
N CYS A 212 10.91 8.22 0.65
CA CYS A 212 9.76 7.35 0.40
C CYS A 212 8.46 8.16 0.28
N TYR A 213 7.69 7.87 -0.76
CA TYR A 213 6.38 8.48 -0.96
C TYR A 213 5.36 8.06 0.11
N LEU A 214 5.59 6.95 0.81
CA LEU A 214 4.70 6.40 1.83
C LEU A 214 5.02 7.07 3.18
N PRO A 215 4.14 7.92 3.74
CA PRO A 215 4.36 8.49 5.05
C PRO A 215 4.16 7.43 6.13
N ILE A 216 4.93 7.47 7.20
CA ILE A 216 4.73 6.61 8.37
C ILE A 216 4.20 7.48 9.50
N ALA A 217 3.04 7.15 10.05
CA ALA A 217 2.47 7.91 11.16
C ALA A 217 3.40 7.86 12.38
N SER A 218 3.76 9.04 12.87
CA SER A 218 4.37 9.20 14.18
C SER A 218 3.32 9.04 15.30
N GLY A 219 3.77 8.60 16.47
CA GLY A 219 2.98 8.69 17.72
C GLY A 219 2.24 7.42 18.14
N VAL A 220 2.59 6.24 17.60
CA VAL A 220 2.09 4.95 18.10
C VAL A 220 3.14 4.31 18.99
N ASP A 221 2.87 4.22 20.29
CA ASP A 221 3.73 3.51 21.24
C ASP A 221 3.52 2.00 21.08
N VAL A 222 4.47 1.34 20.42
CA VAL A 222 4.40 -0.12 20.20
C VAL A 222 4.40 -0.84 21.54
N ALA A 223 3.37 -1.65 21.78
CA ALA A 223 3.19 -2.38 23.03
C ALA A 223 4.34 -3.36 23.30
N THR A 224 4.42 -3.82 24.55
CA THR A 224 5.31 -4.94 24.90
C THR A 224 4.78 -6.22 24.23
N PRO A 225 5.60 -6.97 23.48
CA PRO A 225 5.16 -8.21 22.86
C PRO A 225 4.78 -9.27 23.90
N LEU A 226 3.76 -10.07 23.59
CA LEU A 226 3.48 -11.29 24.35
C LEU A 226 4.52 -12.38 24.01
N PRO A 227 4.67 -13.42 24.85
CA PRO A 227 5.47 -14.60 24.51
C PRO A 227 5.03 -15.26 23.21
N ARG A 228 5.95 -15.95 22.52
CA ARG A 228 5.68 -16.62 21.24
C ARG A 228 4.53 -17.64 21.32
N SER A 229 4.42 -18.36 22.43
CA SER A 229 3.34 -19.32 22.69
C SER A 229 1.93 -18.71 22.62
N GLU A 230 1.74 -17.46 23.06
CA GLU A 230 0.44 -16.75 22.97
C GLU A 230 0.01 -16.49 21.52
N TYR A 231 0.96 -16.51 20.59
CA TYR A 231 0.71 -16.38 19.15
C TYR A 231 0.67 -17.72 18.40
N GLY A 232 0.78 -18.84 19.11
CA GLY A 232 0.87 -20.18 18.51
C GLY A 232 2.21 -20.42 17.80
N LEU A 233 3.25 -19.64 18.13
CA LEU A 233 4.60 -19.78 17.58
C LEU A 233 5.46 -20.67 18.51
N PRO A 234 6.47 -21.35 17.98
CA PRO A 234 7.40 -22.11 18.79
C PRO A 234 8.31 -21.17 19.61
N GLU A 235 8.61 -21.57 20.85
CA GLU A 235 9.52 -20.82 21.74
C GLU A 235 10.95 -20.73 21.19
N ARG A 236 11.35 -21.65 20.30
CA ARG A 236 12.66 -21.67 19.63
C ARG A 236 12.47 -21.88 18.13
N GLY A 237 13.47 -21.45 17.36
CA GLY A 237 13.46 -21.54 15.91
C GLY A 237 13.20 -20.18 15.26
N PHE A 238 13.50 -20.11 13.96
CA PHE A 238 13.38 -18.89 13.18
C PHE A 238 11.92 -18.66 12.75
N VAL A 239 11.41 -17.44 12.90
CA VAL A 239 10.05 -17.05 12.52
C VAL A 239 10.14 -16.12 11.31
N PHE A 240 9.93 -16.68 10.12
CA PHE A 240 9.66 -15.87 8.93
C PHE A 240 8.24 -15.28 9.05
N CYS A 241 8.04 -14.04 8.63
CA CYS A 241 6.76 -13.35 8.73
C CYS A 241 6.36 -12.74 7.39
N ALA A 242 5.08 -12.85 7.02
CA ALA A 242 4.49 -12.03 5.96
C ALA A 242 3.04 -11.70 6.33
N PHE A 243 2.83 -10.53 6.93
CA PHE A 243 1.49 -10.00 7.21
C PHE A 243 0.93 -9.24 6.02
N SER A 244 0.93 -9.88 4.86
CA SER A 244 0.29 -9.38 3.64
C SER A 244 -1.12 -9.97 3.50
N HIS A 245 -1.99 -9.29 2.75
CA HIS A 245 -3.23 -9.90 2.30
C HIS A 245 -2.95 -11.15 1.45
N ASP A 246 -3.82 -12.14 1.55
CA ASP A 246 -3.66 -13.44 0.90
C ASP A 246 -3.60 -13.38 -0.62
N TYR A 247 -4.35 -12.46 -1.25
CA TYR A 247 -4.28 -12.25 -2.70
C TYR A 247 -2.92 -11.74 -3.20
N LYS A 248 -2.04 -11.25 -2.30
CA LYS A 248 -0.67 -10.83 -2.66
C LYS A 248 0.32 -12.00 -2.69
N VAL A 249 -0.06 -13.16 -2.16
CA VAL A 249 0.83 -14.33 -2.11
C VAL A 249 0.82 -15.05 -3.45
N HIS A 250 1.79 -14.76 -4.30
CA HIS A 250 1.97 -15.41 -5.59
C HIS A 250 2.74 -16.75 -5.46
N PRO A 251 2.41 -17.80 -6.25
CA PRO A 251 3.09 -19.10 -6.19
C PRO A 251 4.61 -19.02 -6.25
N LYS A 252 5.16 -18.21 -7.16
CA LYS A 252 6.62 -18.04 -7.32
C LYS A 252 7.33 -17.61 -6.03
N VAL A 253 6.73 -16.68 -5.26
CA VAL A 253 7.30 -16.24 -3.99
C VAL A 253 7.05 -17.28 -2.90
N PHE A 254 5.88 -17.92 -2.91
CA PHE A 254 5.58 -19.02 -2.00
C PHE A 254 6.54 -20.20 -2.16
N ASP A 255 6.98 -20.51 -3.37
CA ASP A 255 8.01 -21.53 -3.65
C ASP A 255 9.32 -21.20 -2.93
N ILE A 256 9.73 -19.93 -2.96
CA ILE A 256 10.93 -19.45 -2.25
C ILE A 256 10.76 -19.59 -0.74
N TRP A 257 9.59 -19.24 -0.21
CA TRP A 257 9.28 -19.42 1.21
C TRP A 257 9.35 -20.88 1.63
N MET A 258 8.87 -21.81 0.81
CA MET A 258 8.99 -23.25 1.10
C MET A 258 10.45 -23.72 1.03
N ARG A 259 11.24 -23.23 0.07
CA ARG A 259 12.69 -23.48 0.02
C ARG A 259 13.38 -23.01 1.31
N LEU A 260 13.02 -21.85 1.84
CA LEU A 260 13.55 -21.33 3.11
C LEU A 260 13.16 -22.22 4.30
N LEU A 261 11.89 -22.64 4.38
CA LEU A 261 11.46 -23.59 5.42
C LEU A 261 12.20 -24.93 5.32
N HIS A 262 12.47 -25.42 4.12
CA HIS A 262 13.26 -26.64 3.92
C HIS A 262 14.71 -26.47 4.40
N ALA A 263 15.35 -25.34 4.05
CA ALA A 263 16.72 -25.03 4.42
C ALA A 263 16.93 -24.78 5.93
N HIS A 264 15.85 -24.45 6.66
CA HIS A 264 15.88 -24.11 8.08
C HIS A 264 14.91 -25.00 8.90
N PRO A 265 15.30 -26.24 9.24
CA PRO A 265 14.48 -27.10 10.09
C PRO A 265 14.11 -26.43 11.43
N GLY A 266 12.86 -26.59 11.86
CA GLY A 266 12.35 -25.97 13.09
C GLY A 266 11.93 -24.50 12.97
N SER A 267 12.15 -23.86 11.80
CA SER A 267 11.56 -22.54 11.52
C SER A 267 10.07 -22.64 11.18
N VAL A 268 9.33 -21.55 11.35
CA VAL A 268 7.92 -21.44 10.94
C VAL A 268 7.73 -20.21 10.06
N PHE A 269 6.63 -20.20 9.31
CA PHE A 269 6.19 -19.05 8.53
C PHE A 269 4.88 -18.52 9.12
N TRP A 270 4.91 -17.28 9.58
CA TRP A 270 3.80 -16.61 10.22
C TRP A 270 3.08 -15.68 9.24
N LEU A 271 1.88 -16.09 8.86
CA LEU A 271 1.08 -15.47 7.80
C LEU A 271 -0.16 -14.78 8.37
N MET A 272 -0.69 -13.82 7.62
CA MET A 272 -2.01 -13.25 7.87
C MET A 272 -3.01 -13.82 6.86
N SER A 273 -4.07 -14.47 7.34
CA SER A 273 -5.22 -14.81 6.50
C SER A 273 -6.49 -14.87 7.35
N ARG A 274 -7.57 -14.31 6.82
CA ARG A 274 -8.89 -14.27 7.48
C ARG A 274 -9.84 -15.34 6.96
N ASN A 275 -9.43 -16.12 5.96
CA ASN A 275 -10.26 -17.08 5.26
C ASN A 275 -9.73 -18.50 5.49
N ASP A 276 -10.52 -19.35 6.14
CA ASP A 276 -10.11 -20.74 6.42
C ASP A 276 -9.87 -21.55 5.16
N VAL A 277 -10.57 -21.26 4.05
CA VAL A 277 -10.32 -21.86 2.75
C VAL A 277 -8.92 -21.48 2.24
N THR A 278 -8.56 -20.20 2.33
CA THR A 278 -7.20 -19.74 1.98
C THR A 278 -6.16 -20.42 2.88
N ARG A 279 -6.39 -20.48 4.19
CA ARG A 279 -5.46 -21.12 5.14
C ARG A 279 -5.23 -22.59 4.79
N GLN A 280 -6.30 -23.33 4.48
CA GLN A 280 -6.21 -24.73 4.08
C GLN A 280 -5.48 -24.88 2.74
N ASN A 281 -5.83 -24.06 1.73
CA ASN A 281 -5.15 -24.09 0.44
C ASN A 281 -3.63 -23.85 0.57
N LEU A 282 -3.20 -22.87 1.38
CA LEU A 282 -1.78 -22.61 1.62
C LEU A 282 -1.08 -23.79 2.32
N ARG A 283 -1.77 -24.44 3.26
CA ARG A 283 -1.28 -25.66 3.92
C ARG A 283 -1.13 -26.82 2.95
N ASP A 284 -2.11 -27.05 2.09
CA ASP A 284 -2.06 -28.10 1.07
C ASP A 284 -0.91 -27.83 0.07
N GLN A 285 -0.71 -26.56 -0.29
CA GLN A 285 0.40 -26.14 -1.16
C GLN A 285 1.77 -26.29 -0.49
N ALA A 286 1.88 -26.08 0.82
CA ALA A 286 3.09 -26.38 1.58
C ALA A 286 3.37 -27.89 1.62
N GLN A 287 2.33 -28.70 1.88
CA GLN A 287 2.47 -30.15 1.90
C GLN A 287 2.88 -30.72 0.55
N ALA A 288 2.31 -30.21 -0.54
CA ALA A 288 2.70 -30.57 -1.91
C ALA A 288 4.19 -30.28 -2.21
N ARG A 289 4.81 -29.37 -1.45
CA ARG A 289 6.24 -29.03 -1.53
C ARG A 289 7.10 -29.69 -0.45
N GLY A 290 6.54 -30.69 0.26
CA GLY A 290 7.24 -31.45 1.28
C GLY A 290 7.47 -30.69 2.60
N ILE A 291 6.69 -29.63 2.86
CA ILE A 291 6.73 -28.90 4.12
C ILE A 291 5.53 -29.33 4.98
N ASP A 292 5.77 -29.63 6.25
CA ASP A 292 4.71 -29.89 7.23
C ASP A 292 3.76 -28.67 7.30
N PRO A 293 2.46 -28.83 7.00
CA PRO A 293 1.45 -27.78 7.11
C PRO A 293 1.41 -27.02 8.42
N GLN A 294 1.81 -27.66 9.53
CA GLN A 294 1.83 -27.02 10.85
C GLN A 294 2.91 -25.94 10.97
N ARG A 295 3.91 -25.93 10.06
CA ARG A 295 4.90 -24.86 9.98
C ARG A 295 4.36 -23.58 9.37
N LEU A 296 3.15 -23.59 8.82
CA LEU A 296 2.40 -22.38 8.49
C LEU A 296 1.48 -22.00 9.65
N VAL A 297 1.90 -20.97 10.39
CA VAL A 297 1.15 -20.41 11.51
C VAL A 297 0.36 -19.19 11.00
N PHE A 298 -0.90 -19.06 11.40
CA PHE A 298 -1.75 -17.95 10.97
C PHE A 298 -2.07 -17.02 12.14
N ALA A 299 -1.70 -15.75 12.02
CA ALA A 299 -1.96 -14.74 13.04
C ALA A 299 -3.47 -14.48 13.20
N SER A 300 -3.92 -14.33 14.45
CA SER A 300 -5.27 -13.86 14.78
C SER A 300 -5.36 -12.33 14.66
N ARG A 301 -6.58 -11.78 14.66
CA ARG A 301 -6.75 -10.32 14.73
C ARG A 301 -6.54 -9.87 16.18
N VAL A 302 -5.79 -8.79 16.36
CA VAL A 302 -5.69 -8.06 17.62
C VAL A 302 -6.48 -6.75 17.51
N PRO A 303 -7.10 -6.27 18.60
CA PRO A 303 -8.02 -5.14 18.54
C PRO A 303 -7.32 -3.80 18.36
N ARG A 304 -6.08 -3.67 18.85
CA ARG A 304 -5.33 -2.42 18.87
C ARG A 304 -4.16 -2.43 17.91
N ILE A 305 -3.83 -1.26 17.38
CA ILE A 305 -2.66 -1.08 16.51
C ILE A 305 -1.35 -1.32 17.27
N GLU A 306 -1.26 -0.91 18.54
CA GLU A 306 -0.04 -1.12 19.34
C GLU A 306 0.26 -2.61 19.53
N ASP A 307 -0.78 -3.41 19.75
CA ASP A 307 -0.68 -4.87 19.85
C ASP A 307 -0.32 -5.49 18.49
N HIS A 308 -0.81 -4.92 17.39
CA HIS A 308 -0.45 -5.38 16.05
C HIS A 308 1.04 -5.16 15.78
N LEU A 309 1.55 -3.96 16.08
CA LEU A 309 2.95 -3.61 15.89
C LEU A 309 3.85 -4.46 16.78
N ALA A 310 3.44 -4.70 18.03
CA ALA A 310 4.20 -5.53 18.97
C ALA A 310 4.46 -6.95 18.46
N ARG A 311 3.56 -7.51 17.65
CA ARG A 311 3.75 -8.84 17.05
C ARG A 311 4.95 -8.92 16.11
N TYR A 312 5.28 -7.86 15.39
CA TYR A 312 6.46 -7.88 14.52
C TYR A 312 7.75 -8.08 15.31
N ARG A 313 7.80 -7.64 16.58
CA ARG A 313 8.97 -7.81 17.47
C ARG A 313 9.28 -9.26 17.85
N VAL A 314 8.32 -10.18 17.70
CA VAL A 314 8.55 -11.62 17.99
C VAL A 314 8.88 -12.44 16.75
N ALA A 315 8.72 -11.87 15.55
CA ALA A 315 9.20 -12.45 14.31
C ALA A 315 10.70 -12.22 14.13
N ASP A 316 11.34 -12.98 13.24
CA ASP A 316 12.78 -12.89 12.99
C ASP A 316 13.09 -12.08 11.73
N LEU A 317 12.38 -12.35 10.63
CA LEU A 317 12.53 -11.67 9.34
C LEU A 317 11.19 -11.53 8.62
N PHE A 318 10.89 -10.34 8.10
CA PHE A 318 9.75 -10.13 7.23
C PHE A 318 10.12 -10.41 5.77
N LEU A 319 9.30 -11.20 5.10
CA LEU A 319 9.47 -11.61 3.72
C LEU A 319 8.34 -11.03 2.88
N ASP A 320 8.70 -10.08 2.02
CA ASP A 320 7.75 -9.35 1.21
C ASP A 320 7.17 -10.18 0.05
N THR A 321 6.03 -9.74 -0.48
CA THR A 321 5.31 -10.36 -1.60
C THR A 321 5.61 -9.69 -2.94
N TRP A 322 5.37 -10.42 -4.03
CA TRP A 322 5.45 -9.95 -5.43
C TRP A 322 4.33 -10.62 -6.23
N PRO A 323 3.72 -9.98 -7.26
CA PRO A 323 4.04 -8.67 -7.85
C PRO A 323 3.46 -7.47 -7.10
N TYR A 324 2.79 -7.70 -5.98
CA TYR A 324 2.28 -6.62 -5.14
C TYR A 324 2.95 -6.71 -3.77
N ASN A 325 3.80 -5.75 -3.44
CA ASN A 325 4.48 -5.70 -2.14
C ASN A 325 3.50 -5.47 -0.97
N ALA A 326 3.96 -5.79 0.22
CA ALA A 326 3.55 -5.16 1.45
C ALA A 326 3.83 -3.65 1.36
N HIS A 327 2.82 -2.85 1.68
CA HIS A 327 2.91 -1.39 1.68
C HIS A 327 2.95 -0.96 3.15
N THR A 328 1.79 -0.64 3.73
CA THR A 328 1.65 -0.33 5.17
C THR A 328 2.28 -1.39 6.06
N THR A 329 2.13 -2.68 5.74
CA THR A 329 2.65 -3.76 6.59
C THR A 329 4.16 -3.94 6.52
N ALA A 330 4.83 -3.49 5.44
CA ALA A 330 6.28 -3.38 5.40
C ALA A 330 6.75 -2.20 6.27
N ALA A 331 6.06 -1.06 6.19
CA ALA A 331 6.33 0.08 7.06
C ALA A 331 6.14 -0.29 8.54
N ASP A 332 5.05 -0.99 8.89
CA ASP A 332 4.78 -1.47 10.25
C ASP A 332 5.88 -2.41 10.76
N ALA A 333 6.36 -3.33 9.91
CA ALA A 333 7.45 -4.23 10.26
C ALA A 333 8.74 -3.46 10.55
N LEU A 334 9.14 -2.55 9.65
CA LEU A 334 10.35 -1.72 9.80
C LEU A 334 10.26 -0.82 11.04
N LEU A 335 9.11 -0.15 11.25
CA LEU A 335 8.84 0.68 12.43
C LEU A 335 8.94 -0.13 13.74
N SER A 336 8.62 -1.43 13.69
CA SER A 336 8.69 -2.33 14.83
C SER A 336 10.07 -2.97 15.02
N GLY A 337 11.07 -2.59 14.23
CA GLY A 337 12.43 -3.14 14.29
C GLY A 337 12.61 -4.49 13.59
N LEU A 338 11.66 -4.91 12.74
CA LEU A 338 11.74 -6.17 12.00
C LEU A 338 12.30 -5.92 10.58
N PRO A 339 13.48 -6.46 10.23
CA PRO A 339 14.03 -6.29 8.89
C PRO A 339 13.12 -6.91 7.82
N VAL A 340 13.02 -6.24 6.67
CA VAL A 340 12.20 -6.65 5.52
C VAL A 340 13.11 -7.01 4.35
N VAL A 341 12.95 -8.19 3.75
CA VAL A 341 13.55 -8.53 2.46
C VAL A 341 12.49 -8.47 1.37
N THR A 342 12.78 -7.75 0.28
CA THR A 342 11.85 -7.57 -0.84
C THR A 342 12.50 -7.89 -2.19
N TYR A 343 11.66 -8.25 -3.16
CA TYR A 343 12.03 -8.33 -4.56
C TYR A 343 11.48 -7.08 -5.25
N LYS A 344 12.39 -6.21 -5.69
CA LYS A 344 12.10 -4.95 -6.37
C LYS A 344 11.73 -5.23 -7.82
N GLY A 345 10.44 -5.24 -8.10
CA GLY A 345 9.89 -5.52 -9.42
C GLY A 345 9.95 -4.33 -10.37
N GLN A 346 9.11 -4.40 -11.40
CA GLN A 346 9.08 -3.46 -12.54
C GLN A 346 7.85 -2.54 -12.54
N SER A 347 6.99 -2.59 -11.53
CA SER A 347 5.80 -1.75 -11.43
C SER A 347 5.75 -1.04 -10.08
N PHE A 348 4.99 0.04 -9.98
CA PHE A 348 4.84 0.79 -8.72
C PHE A 348 4.48 -0.11 -7.52
N PRO A 349 3.45 -0.98 -7.57
CA PRO A 349 3.08 -1.79 -6.41
C PRO A 349 4.13 -2.83 -6.01
N SER A 350 5.10 -3.16 -6.89
CA SER A 350 6.19 -4.10 -6.64
C SER A 350 7.50 -3.44 -6.18
N ARG A 351 7.46 -2.13 -5.91
CA ARG A 351 8.65 -1.32 -5.53
C ARG A 351 8.47 -0.52 -4.24
N VAL A 352 7.32 -0.60 -3.59
CA VAL A 352 7.02 0.19 -2.37
C VAL A 352 7.92 -0.20 -1.21
N ALA A 353 8.15 -1.50 -0.97
CA ALA A 353 9.04 -1.92 0.10
C ALA A 353 10.50 -1.53 -0.17
N ALA A 354 10.92 -1.53 -1.43
CA ALA A 354 12.25 -1.05 -1.82
C ALA A 354 12.42 0.45 -1.55
N SER A 355 11.39 1.26 -1.80
CA SER A 355 11.39 2.70 -1.49
C SER A 355 11.52 2.97 0.01
N LEU A 356 10.81 2.20 0.85
CA LEU A 356 10.96 2.27 2.31
C LEU A 356 12.39 1.94 2.75
N LEU A 357 12.98 0.87 2.21
CA LEU A 357 14.34 0.45 2.53
C LEU A 357 15.40 1.47 2.09
N GLU A 358 15.24 2.07 0.91
CA GLU A 358 16.12 3.14 0.43
C GLU A 358 16.14 4.33 1.40
N SER A 359 14.97 4.70 1.93
CA SER A 359 14.85 5.83 2.87
C SER A 359 15.46 5.55 4.25
N LEU A 360 15.65 4.27 4.58
CA LEU A 360 16.31 3.82 5.81
C LEU A 360 17.78 3.47 5.59
N ASP A 361 18.35 3.77 4.42
CA ASP A 361 19.72 3.42 4.03
C ASP A 361 19.98 1.90 4.10
N LEU A 362 18.94 1.10 3.77
CA LEU A 362 18.98 -0.38 3.75
C LEU A 362 18.77 -0.97 2.33
N PRO A 363 19.36 -0.40 1.26
CA PRO A 363 19.13 -0.87 -0.11
C PRO A 363 19.57 -2.33 -0.30
N GLU A 364 20.47 -2.86 0.53
CA GLU A 364 20.94 -4.24 0.45
C GLU A 364 19.86 -5.29 0.75
N LEU A 365 18.70 -4.89 1.26
CA LEU A 365 17.55 -5.75 1.51
C LEU A 365 16.51 -5.73 0.37
N ALA A 366 16.67 -4.82 -0.60
CA ALA A 366 15.89 -4.78 -1.84
C ALA A 366 16.64 -5.54 -2.94
N THR A 367 16.13 -6.71 -3.31
CA THR A 367 16.78 -7.63 -4.25
C THR A 367 16.19 -7.51 -5.66
N ASP A 368 16.94 -7.89 -6.68
CA ASP A 368 16.55 -7.70 -8.09
C ASP A 368 16.20 -9.01 -8.81
N SER A 369 16.18 -10.14 -8.10
CA SER A 369 15.74 -11.43 -8.62
C SER A 369 15.22 -12.35 -7.51
N PHE A 370 14.41 -13.35 -7.89
CA PHE A 370 13.94 -14.38 -6.97
C PHE A 370 15.07 -15.17 -6.30
N GLU A 371 16.19 -15.40 -6.99
CA GLU A 371 17.31 -16.13 -6.39
C GLU A 371 18.04 -15.26 -5.37
N THR A 372 18.32 -14.00 -5.70
CA THR A 372 18.92 -13.06 -4.74
C THR A 372 18.02 -12.80 -3.53
N TYR A 373 16.70 -12.84 -3.71
CA TYR A 373 15.73 -12.79 -2.60
C TYR A 373 15.91 -13.99 -1.67
N PHE A 374 15.95 -15.21 -2.24
CA PHE A 374 16.19 -16.44 -1.47
C PHE A 374 17.53 -16.39 -0.74
N GLU A 375 18.62 -16.07 -1.46
CA GLU A 375 19.97 -16.00 -0.90
C GLU A 375 20.07 -15.01 0.25
N LYS A 376 19.47 -13.82 0.09
CA LYS A 376 19.43 -12.79 1.13
C LYS A 376 18.71 -13.28 2.37
N ALA A 377 17.50 -13.81 2.21
CA ALA A 377 16.71 -14.31 3.33
C ALA A 377 17.40 -15.51 4.02
N ASN A 378 17.97 -16.42 3.24
CA ASN A 378 18.67 -17.59 3.74
C ASN A 378 19.94 -17.21 4.53
N ALA A 379 20.73 -16.25 4.03
CA ALA A 379 21.92 -15.76 4.72
C ALA A 379 21.54 -15.12 6.07
N LEU A 380 20.53 -14.25 6.09
CA LEU A 380 20.06 -13.61 7.34
C LEU A 380 19.55 -14.63 8.36
N ALA A 381 18.89 -15.69 7.92
CA ALA A 381 18.44 -16.76 8.81
C ALA A 381 19.58 -17.63 9.36
N ARG A 382 20.75 -17.67 8.70
CA ARG A 382 21.95 -18.40 9.14
C ARG A 382 22.91 -17.55 9.99
N GLU A 383 22.79 -16.23 9.97
CA GLU A 383 23.74 -15.29 10.55
C GLU A 383 23.07 -14.40 11.63
N PRO A 384 22.82 -14.92 12.85
CA PRO A 384 22.11 -14.16 13.90
C PRO A 384 22.75 -12.80 14.22
N ALA A 385 24.08 -12.71 14.19
CA ALA A 385 24.80 -11.45 14.44
C ALA A 385 24.51 -10.39 13.36
N ARG A 386 24.41 -10.81 12.09
CA ARG A 386 24.08 -9.91 10.98
C ARG A 386 22.63 -9.46 11.07
N LEU A 387 21.72 -10.36 11.41
CA LEU A 387 20.31 -10.01 11.62
C LEU A 387 20.15 -9.05 12.80
N GLN A 388 20.87 -9.27 13.90
CA GLN A 388 20.85 -8.35 15.06
C GLN A 388 21.39 -6.97 14.69
N ALA A 389 22.48 -6.88 13.94
CA ALA A 389 23.01 -5.59 13.48
C ALA A 389 22.01 -4.82 12.60
N LEU A 390 21.17 -5.50 11.81
CA LEU A 390 20.09 -4.85 11.07
C LEU A 390 18.98 -4.35 11.99
N ARG A 391 18.63 -5.11 13.03
CA ARG A 391 17.62 -4.70 14.03
C ARG A 391 18.08 -3.45 14.78
N ASP A 392 19.35 -3.42 15.20
CA ASP A 392 19.95 -2.30 15.91
C ASP A 392 20.00 -1.01 15.07
N ARG A 393 19.92 -1.11 13.73
CA ARG A 393 19.79 0.06 12.84
C ARG A 393 18.36 0.58 12.70
N LEU A 394 17.35 -0.26 12.99
CA LEU A 394 15.93 0.06 12.86
C LEU A 394 15.32 0.59 14.17
N THR A 395 15.96 0.34 15.31
CA THR A 395 15.52 0.76 16.66
C THR A 395 16.44 1.82 17.23
#